data_AF-A0ABC8TBS2-F1
#
_entry.id   AF-A0ABC8TBS2-F1
#
_cell.length_a   1.000
_cell.length_b   1.000
_cell.length_c   1.000
_cell.angle_alpha   90.00
_cell.angle_beta   90.00
_cell.angle_gamma   90.00
#
_symmetry.space_group_name_H-M   'P 1'
#
loop_
_entity.id
_entity.type
_entity.pdbx_description
1 polymer ?
#
loop_
_entity_poly.entity_id
_entity_poly.type
_entity_poly.pdbx_seq_one_letter_code
_entity_poly.pdbx_strand_id
1 'polypeptide(L)'
;MILIRSIRAGRRSIGSSSLYSTSSSASFSSAASIEAERTIREGPRNEWSRDEIKSIYDSPLLDLLFHGAQVHRHAHNFREVQQCTLLSIKTGGCSEDCSYCPQSSRYDTGLKAQRLMNKDAVMEAAKQH
;
A
#
# COMPACT_ATOMS: atom_id res chain seq x y z
N MET A 1 66.46 26.31 -4.57
CA MET A 1 66.90 26.07 -5.97
C MET A 1 67.18 24.60 -6.17
N ILE A 2 66.18 23.83 -6.60
CA ILE A 2 66.36 22.46 -7.09
C ILE A 2 65.57 22.39 -8.40
N LEU A 3 66.32 22.34 -9.50
CA LEU A 3 65.82 22.16 -10.86
C LEU A 3 65.38 20.71 -11.03
N ILE A 4 64.11 20.46 -11.36
CA ILE A 4 63.66 19.16 -11.85
C ILE A 4 63.03 19.33 -13.23
N ARG A 5 63.54 18.53 -14.15
CA ARG A 5 63.40 18.58 -15.60
C ARG A 5 61.96 18.28 -16.04
N SER A 6 61.55 19.04 -17.05
CA SER A 6 60.32 18.90 -17.82
C SER A 6 60.23 17.52 -18.47
N ILE A 7 59.18 16.75 -18.10
CA ILE A 7 58.83 15.49 -18.77
C ILE A 7 57.81 15.82 -19.87
N ARG A 8 58.25 15.66 -21.12
CA ARG A 8 57.47 15.88 -22.34
C ARG A 8 56.51 14.69 -22.53
N ALA A 9 55.25 14.84 -22.13
CA ALA A 9 54.21 13.85 -22.40
C ALA A 9 53.83 13.90 -23.89
N GLY A 10 54.11 12.80 -24.60
CA GLY A 10 53.77 12.63 -26.00
C GLY A 10 52.26 12.64 -26.23
N ARG A 11 51.83 13.43 -27.22
CA ARG A 11 50.47 13.40 -27.78
C ARG A 11 50.20 12.02 -28.36
N ARG A 12 49.32 11.23 -27.72
CA ARG A 12 48.56 10.18 -28.40
C ARG A 12 47.23 10.77 -28.83
N SER A 13 47.05 10.89 -30.13
CA SER A 13 45.75 11.11 -30.75
C SER A 13 44.87 9.89 -30.51
N ILE A 14 43.88 10.02 -29.63
CA ILE A 14 42.78 9.05 -29.56
C ILE A 14 41.62 9.71 -30.31
N GLY A 15 41.32 9.11 -31.45
CA GLY A 15 40.24 9.52 -32.34
C GLY A 15 38.89 9.39 -31.66
N SER A 16 38.01 10.28 -32.13
CA SER A 16 36.58 10.30 -31.96
C SER A 16 35.95 8.93 -32.19
N SER A 17 35.20 8.46 -31.21
CA SER A 17 33.98 7.69 -31.43
C SER A 17 33.18 7.71 -30.13
N SER A 18 32.46 8.81 -29.96
CA SER A 18 31.35 8.96 -29.04
C SER A 18 30.28 7.92 -29.38
N LEU A 19 30.36 6.75 -28.76
CA LEU A 19 29.34 5.70 -28.82
C LEU A 19 29.14 5.09 -27.43
N TYR A 20 28.94 5.94 -26.43
CA TYR A 20 28.03 5.57 -25.35
C TYR A 20 26.67 6.07 -25.78
N SER A 21 25.98 5.24 -26.57
CA SER A 21 24.54 5.33 -26.70
C SER A 21 23.97 5.38 -25.29
N THR A 22 23.37 6.50 -24.92
CA THR A 22 22.55 6.63 -23.73
C THR A 22 21.42 5.62 -23.87
N SER A 23 21.66 4.43 -23.34
CA SER A 23 20.67 3.39 -23.18
C SER A 23 19.55 3.99 -22.36
N SER A 24 18.43 4.23 -23.05
CA SER A 24 17.09 4.49 -22.54
C SER A 24 16.97 4.20 -21.05
N SER A 25 16.89 5.27 -20.25
CA SER A 25 16.40 5.23 -18.88
C SER A 25 14.97 4.69 -18.91
N ALA A 26 14.82 3.36 -18.90
CA ALA A 26 13.56 2.74 -18.57
C ALA A 26 13.24 3.21 -17.16
N SER A 27 12.25 4.09 -17.03
CA SER A 27 11.81 4.60 -15.74
C SER A 27 11.50 3.43 -14.83
N PHE A 28 12.33 3.23 -13.81
CA PHE A 28 12.17 2.21 -12.76
C PHE A 28 11.01 2.52 -11.80
N SER A 29 10.11 3.42 -12.19
CA SER A 29 9.00 3.89 -11.36
C SER A 29 7.78 3.00 -11.61
N SER A 30 7.34 2.30 -10.58
CA SER A 30 6.07 1.55 -10.61
C SER A 30 4.87 2.51 -10.53
N ALA A 31 3.68 2.03 -10.90
CA ALA A 31 2.46 2.83 -10.75
C ALA A 31 2.21 3.21 -9.28
N ALA A 32 2.56 2.32 -8.34
CA ALA A 32 2.53 2.60 -6.90
C ALA A 32 3.43 3.79 -6.51
N SER A 33 4.63 3.91 -7.10
CA SER A 33 5.52 5.04 -6.81
C SER A 33 4.95 6.36 -7.33
N ILE A 34 4.45 6.36 -8.57
CA ILE A 34 3.88 7.54 -9.22
C ILE A 34 2.66 8.05 -8.43
N GLU A 35 1.74 7.16 -8.06
CA GLU A 35 0.52 7.55 -7.35
C GLU A 35 0.76 7.95 -5.90
N ALA A 36 1.77 7.36 -5.24
CA ALA A 36 2.18 7.81 -3.91
C ALA A 36 2.76 9.23 -3.93
N GLU A 37 3.68 9.52 -4.85
CA GLU A 37 4.25 10.86 -5.02
C GLU A 37 3.17 11.89 -5.33
N ARG A 38 2.24 11.53 -6.22
CA ARG A 38 1.08 12.38 -6.54
C ARG A 38 0.22 12.63 -5.30
N THR A 39 -0.14 11.59 -4.55
CA THR A 39 -1.00 11.70 -3.36
C THR A 39 -0.36 12.57 -2.28
N ILE A 40 0.96 12.47 -2.08
CA ILE A 40 1.69 13.29 -1.11
C ILE A 40 1.71 14.77 -1.54
N ARG A 41 1.73 15.06 -2.84
CA ARG A 41 1.77 16.43 -3.38
C ARG A 41 0.39 17.08 -3.48
N GLU A 42 -0.60 16.32 -3.94
CA GLU A 42 -1.91 16.81 -4.36
C GLU A 42 -3.05 16.40 -3.42
N GLY A 43 -2.79 15.49 -2.48
CA GLY A 43 -3.80 14.91 -1.60
C GLY A 43 -4.55 13.72 -2.23
N PRO A 44 -5.46 13.09 -1.47
CA PRO A 44 -6.25 11.95 -1.94
C PRO A 44 -7.24 12.36 -3.04
N ARG A 45 -7.47 11.46 -4.00
CA ARG A 45 -8.55 11.58 -5.01
C ARG A 45 -9.53 10.42 -4.92
N ASN A 46 -10.75 10.64 -5.40
CA ASN A 46 -11.83 9.65 -5.39
C ASN A 46 -12.24 9.16 -6.79
N GLU A 47 -11.87 9.88 -7.85
CA GLU A 47 -12.18 9.51 -9.22
C GLU A 47 -11.15 8.50 -9.72
N TRP A 48 -11.45 7.20 -9.73
CA TRP A 48 -10.53 6.14 -10.18
C TRP A 48 -11.15 5.29 -11.28
N SER A 49 -10.40 5.03 -12.34
CA SER A 49 -10.73 3.99 -13.32
C SER A 49 -10.22 2.63 -12.87
N ARG A 50 -10.82 1.56 -13.41
CA ARG A 50 -10.40 0.19 -13.14
C ARG A 50 -8.96 -0.08 -13.57
N ASP A 51 -8.52 0.52 -14.68
CA ASP A 51 -7.18 0.30 -15.23
C ASP A 51 -6.10 0.99 -14.39
N GLU A 52 -6.40 2.16 -13.82
CA GLU A 52 -5.50 2.83 -12.87
C GLU A 52 -5.36 2.04 -11.56
N ILE A 53 -6.46 1.52 -11.01
CA ILE A 53 -6.40 0.67 -9.81
C ILE A 53 -5.59 -0.59 -10.12
N LYS A 54 -5.82 -1.19 -11.29
CA LYS A 54 -5.12 -2.39 -11.73
C LYS A 54 -3.61 -2.14 -11.87
N SER A 55 -3.19 -1.00 -12.41
CA SER A 55 -1.76 -0.69 -12.56
C SER A 55 -1.05 -0.56 -11.21
N ILE A 56 -1.71 0.04 -10.21
CA ILE A 56 -1.21 0.05 -8.83
C ILE A 56 -1.13 -1.38 -8.30
N TYR A 57 -2.22 -2.14 -8.37
CA TYR A 57 -2.30 -3.51 -7.86
C TYR A 57 -1.22 -4.43 -8.45
N ASP A 58 -0.90 -4.29 -9.74
CA ASP A 58 0.11 -5.08 -10.44
C ASP A 58 1.56 -4.58 -10.22
N SER A 59 1.76 -3.52 -9.43
CA SER A 59 3.11 -3.01 -9.11
C SER A 59 3.91 -4.04 -8.29
N PRO A 60 5.27 -4.01 -8.35
CA PRO A 60 6.09 -4.89 -7.52
C PRO A 60 5.72 -4.79 -6.04
N LEU A 61 5.59 -5.94 -5.36
CA LEU A 61 5.10 -5.99 -3.97
C LEU A 61 5.89 -5.07 -3.02
N LEU A 62 7.22 -5.03 -3.16
CA LEU A 62 8.07 -4.20 -2.30
C LEU A 62 7.85 -2.70 -2.54
N ASP A 63 7.55 -2.31 -3.78
CA ASP A 63 7.18 -0.92 -4.09
C ASP A 63 5.83 -0.57 -3.47
N LEU A 64 4.82 -1.47 -3.59
CA LEU A 64 3.51 -1.27 -2.98
C LEU A 64 3.59 -1.05 -1.46
N LEU A 65 4.38 -1.87 -0.77
CA LEU A 65 4.58 -1.74 0.67
C LEU A 65 5.31 -0.44 1.02
N PHE A 66 6.40 -0.14 0.33
CA PHE A 66 7.21 1.04 0.61
C PHE A 66 6.45 2.35 0.34
N HIS A 67 5.83 2.47 -0.83
CA HIS A 67 5.09 3.67 -1.22
C HIS A 67 3.76 3.80 -0.47
N GLY A 68 3.07 2.69 -0.18
CA GLY A 68 1.91 2.69 0.70
C GLY A 68 2.24 3.19 2.12
N ALA A 69 3.37 2.77 2.68
CA ALA A 69 3.83 3.26 3.97
C ALA A 69 4.19 4.76 3.96
N GLN A 70 4.74 5.27 2.86
CA GLN A 70 5.00 6.71 2.71
C GLN A 70 3.71 7.53 2.72
N VAL A 71 2.70 7.13 1.95
CA VAL A 71 1.39 7.79 1.96
C VAL A 71 0.77 7.73 3.35
N HIS A 72 0.81 6.57 4.02
CA HIS A 72 0.26 6.42 5.37
C HIS A 72 0.94 7.35 6.38
N ARG A 73 2.29 7.47 6.36
CA ARG A 73 3.05 8.38 7.23
C ARG A 73 2.79 9.85 6.95
N HIS A 74 2.47 10.20 5.72
CA HIS A 74 2.14 11.56 5.33
C HIS A 74 0.71 11.95 5.78
N ALA A 75 -0.25 11.03 5.62
CA ALA A 75 -1.67 11.31 5.86
C ALA A 75 -2.16 11.05 7.30
N HIS A 76 -1.45 10.23 8.08
CA HIS A 76 -1.86 9.82 9.42
C HIS A 76 -0.72 9.97 10.44
N ASN A 77 -1.08 10.07 11.73
CA ASN A 77 -0.12 9.80 12.78
C ASN A 77 0.23 8.31 12.76
N PHE A 78 1.33 7.96 12.08
CA PHE A 78 1.76 6.56 11.88
C PHE A 78 2.08 5.79 13.18
N ARG A 79 2.08 6.46 14.34
CA ARG A 79 2.30 5.86 15.67
C ARG A 79 0.99 5.60 16.40
N GLU A 80 -0.14 6.05 15.86
CA GLU A 80 -1.47 5.81 16.40
C GLU A 80 -2.17 4.68 15.66
N VAL A 81 -3.00 3.95 16.40
CA VAL A 81 -3.87 2.90 15.86
C VAL A 81 -5.26 3.16 16.41
N GLN A 82 -6.27 3.12 15.53
CA GLN A 82 -7.67 3.20 15.94
C GLN A 82 -8.10 1.87 16.53
N GLN A 83 -8.57 1.89 17.77
CA GLN A 83 -9.16 0.73 18.42
C GLN A 83 -10.69 0.80 18.36
N CYS A 84 -11.31 -0.28 17.90
CA CYS A 84 -12.76 -0.44 17.91
C CYS A 84 -13.10 -1.83 18.47
N THR A 85 -14.06 -1.87 19.39
CA THR A 85 -14.62 -3.13 19.91
C THR A 85 -16.03 -3.29 19.36
N LEU A 86 -16.34 -4.49 18.88
CA LEU A 86 -17.64 -4.83 18.31
C LEU A 86 -18.24 -6.04 19.03
N LEU A 87 -19.57 -6.09 19.07
CA LEU A 87 -20.34 -7.18 19.64
C LEU A 87 -21.44 -7.59 18.65
N SER A 88 -21.63 -8.91 18.50
CA SER A 88 -22.73 -9.45 17.70
C SER A 88 -24.04 -9.42 18.51
N ILE A 89 -24.90 -8.44 18.24
CA ILE A 89 -26.20 -8.30 18.93
C ILE A 89 -27.15 -9.48 18.65
N LYS A 90 -26.96 -10.20 17.55
CA LYS A 90 -27.67 -11.43 17.18
C LYS A 90 -26.75 -12.28 16.32
N THR A 91 -26.47 -13.50 16.76
CA THR A 91 -25.54 -14.41 16.09
C THR A 91 -26.27 -15.58 15.42
N GLY A 92 -25.95 -15.84 14.16
CA GLY A 92 -26.47 -16.99 13.40
C GLY A 92 -27.88 -16.79 12.84
N GLY A 93 -28.33 -17.77 12.06
CA GLY A 93 -29.66 -17.76 11.43
C GLY A 93 -29.84 -16.69 10.35
N CYS A 94 -28.75 -16.29 9.68
CA CYS A 94 -28.81 -15.33 8.58
C CYS A 94 -29.38 -16.00 7.32
N SER A 95 -30.31 -15.33 6.63
CA SER A 95 -30.95 -15.82 5.41
C SER A 95 -30.06 -15.73 4.16
N GLU A 96 -29.06 -14.85 4.20
CA GLU A 96 -28.11 -14.62 3.12
C GLU A 96 -27.21 -15.83 2.89
N ASP A 97 -26.75 -15.99 1.64
CA ASP A 97 -25.95 -17.13 1.19
C ASP A 97 -24.48 -16.75 0.95
N CYS A 98 -23.90 -15.99 1.88
CA CYS A 98 -22.49 -15.62 1.80
C CYS A 98 -21.62 -16.86 2.08
N SER A 99 -20.93 -17.37 1.06
CA SER A 99 -20.11 -18.60 1.13
C SER A 99 -18.98 -18.58 2.17
N TYR A 100 -18.57 -17.38 2.61
CA TYR A 100 -17.53 -17.18 3.62
C TYR A 100 -18.09 -16.92 5.03
N CYS A 101 -19.39 -16.68 5.18
CA CYS A 101 -19.97 -16.24 6.45
C CYS A 101 -20.43 -17.44 7.29
N PRO A 102 -19.89 -17.64 8.51
CA PRO A 102 -20.28 -18.77 9.35
C PRO A 102 -21.69 -18.66 9.91
N GLN A 103 -22.34 -17.50 9.78
CA GLN A 103 -23.68 -17.21 10.30
C GLN A 103 -24.81 -17.52 9.32
N SER A 104 -24.48 -17.82 8.06
CA SER A 104 -25.47 -18.20 7.07
C SER A 104 -26.15 -19.51 7.46
N SER A 105 -27.48 -19.51 7.41
CA SER A 105 -28.31 -20.70 7.62
C SER A 105 -28.27 -21.70 6.45
N ARG A 106 -27.60 -21.35 5.35
CA ARG A 106 -27.45 -22.22 4.17
C ARG A 106 -26.37 -23.29 4.35
N TYR A 107 -25.45 -23.09 5.29
CA TYR A 107 -24.30 -23.97 5.54
C TYR A 107 -24.31 -24.49 6.97
N ASP A 108 -23.87 -25.73 7.18
CA ASP A 108 -23.62 -26.27 8.51
C ASP A 108 -22.19 -25.93 8.96
N THR A 109 -22.10 -25.01 9.91
CA THR A 109 -20.83 -24.50 10.46
C THR A 109 -20.65 -24.84 11.93
N GLY A 110 -21.60 -25.58 12.53
CA GLY A 110 -21.66 -25.82 13.97
C GLY A 110 -21.96 -24.57 14.82
N LEU A 111 -22.19 -23.41 14.21
CA LEU A 111 -22.53 -22.18 14.92
C LEU A 111 -23.95 -22.26 15.50
N LYS A 112 -24.07 -22.15 16.82
CA LYS A 112 -25.37 -22.11 17.50
C LYS A 112 -26.02 -20.75 17.32
N ALA A 113 -27.21 -20.73 16.73
CA ALA A 113 -28.01 -19.50 16.61
C ALA A 113 -28.42 -18.99 18.00
N GLN A 114 -28.28 -17.68 18.20
CA GLN A 114 -28.67 -16.97 19.42
C GLN A 114 -29.78 -15.98 19.11
N ARG A 115 -30.63 -15.72 20.11
CA ARG A 115 -31.65 -14.67 20.00
C ARG A 115 -30.98 -13.29 20.07
N LEU A 116 -31.71 -12.29 19.59
CA LEU A 116 -31.31 -10.90 19.73
C LEU A 116 -31.10 -10.57 21.22
N MET A 117 -29.98 -9.93 21.53
CA MET A 117 -29.67 -9.46 22.88
C MET A 117 -30.67 -8.39 23.32
N ASN A 118 -30.94 -8.35 24.62
CA ASN A 118 -31.71 -7.26 25.22
C ASN A 118 -30.86 -5.99 25.28
N LYS A 119 -31.52 -4.83 25.19
CA LYS A 119 -30.88 -3.50 25.21
C LYS A 119 -29.90 -3.34 26.38
N ASP A 120 -30.30 -3.74 27.58
CA ASP A 120 -29.46 -3.56 28.78
C ASP A 120 -28.16 -4.37 28.69
N ALA A 121 -28.20 -5.58 28.14
CA ALA A 121 -27.00 -6.39 27.92
C ALA A 121 -26.05 -5.76 26.90
N VAL A 122 -26.58 -5.12 25.85
CA VAL A 122 -25.78 -4.39 24.85
C VAL A 122 -25.14 -3.16 25.50
N MET A 123 -25.90 -2.39 26.29
CA MET A 123 -25.40 -1.20 26.99
C MET A 123 -24.35 -1.55 28.04
N GLU A 124 -24.50 -2.68 28.73
CA GLU A 124 -23.52 -3.16 29.69
C GLU A 124 -22.22 -3.54 28.99
N ALA A 125 -22.29 -4.33 27.91
CA ALA A 125 -21.10 -4.68 27.12
C ALA A 125 -20.39 -3.46 26.53
N ALA A 126 -21.15 -2.43 26.11
CA ALA A 126 -20.60 -1.19 25.58
C ALA A 126 -19.86 -0.33 26.63
N LYS A 127 -20.12 -0.50 27.92
CA LYS A 127 -19.43 0.22 29.00
C LYS A 127 -18.15 -0.48 29.48
N GLN A 128 -18.01 -1.77 29.18
CA GLN A 128 -16.88 -2.60 29.62
C GLN A 128 -15.63 -2.43 28.75
N HIS A 129 -15.74 -1.71 27.63
CA HIS A 129 -14.70 -1.47 26.63
C HIS A 129 -14.65 0.00 26.25
#